data_AF-A0A7Y5RAX5-F1
#
_entry.id   AF-A0A7Y5RAX5-F1
#
_cell.length_a   1.000
_cell.length_b   1.000
_cell.length_c   1.000
_cell.angle_alpha   90.00
_cell.angle_beta   90.00
_cell.angle_gamma   90.00
#
_symmetry.space_group_name_H-M   'P 1'
#
loop_
_entity.id
_entity.type
_entity.pdbx_description
1 polymer ?
#
loop_
_entity_poly.entity_id
_entity_poly.type
_entity_poly.pdbx_seq_one_letter_code
_entity_poly.pdbx_strand_id
1 'polypeptide(L)'
;MSLCVWFLTACSGGGGSNSSSSGGGNTVATPSVTSISPTKLAAGNAAVTLTVNGTNFTSTSSVQVGNVVVPTTYVSATQLTAAVPASLLTSGANLAIIVVNGGATSAGGTAVNLEVDNPSPVITSFTPSTFLTGTVSSVVSVIGTGFVPTTIIQVNGDNRSTTYVSGTQVNIVLSAADLAGAGTLTLTAVNGAPGGGSSAASSLSVNNPLPTISSLSPAAVPAGKTTPTTITLTGNNFISGTTVQVGTTAHTPTIVSGTQLTFPLSVVEQAIVGRLSVTAVNSAPGGGTSNPGSILVSTPTATPVLTALAPSTMIVGAPGSTIAVTGSGFNTNCSVQWNGAALTTGILTSSSISAIVPASLLASIGTAAITVNCPTALVPLSNSLTVTIGNPPVPTLAALSPNYGPMNTATNITLTGTGFSTASTVSLNGTQLTTTYNSSTSLSVTVPASSLSLPGNYSFTVTTPAPGGGTSGSLAFSAYIPLVNNSTVYNPADGLIYASIPGSVAAPLGNSVVSVNPATGAIGTPIFVGSEPNKLALTADGHYLWVGLDGSSAVRKVDLVAKTAGLTFSLPLVNSGIYNSPANAQALAALPGATDSVVVALSNSDLTTRVGLAIFDSGVMRTNTR
;
A
#
# COMPACT_ATOMS: atom_id res chain seq x y z
N MET A 1 -20.16 60.02 29.03
CA MET A 1 -19.33 60.06 30.26
C MET A 1 -18.26 61.14 30.05
N SER A 2 -18.19 62.13 30.96
CA SER A 2 -17.25 63.29 31.07
C SER A 2 -17.11 64.19 29.84
N LEU A 3 -17.64 65.43 29.77
CA LEU A 3 -17.55 66.63 30.64
C LEU A 3 -16.14 67.26 30.71
N CYS A 4 -15.94 68.37 30.01
CA CYS A 4 -15.23 69.53 30.57
C CYS A 4 -15.50 70.81 29.74
N VAL A 5 -15.90 71.85 30.47
CA VAL A 5 -16.24 73.21 30.04
C VAL A 5 -15.11 74.12 30.51
N TRP A 6 -14.72 75.15 29.75
CA TRP A 6 -14.14 76.38 30.29
C TRP A 6 -14.66 77.61 29.54
N PHE A 7 -15.21 78.54 30.32
CA PHE A 7 -15.55 79.93 29.96
C PHE A 7 -14.36 80.84 30.24
N LEU A 8 -14.28 81.99 29.55
CA LEU A 8 -13.71 83.20 30.14
C LEU A 8 -14.34 84.48 29.57
N THR A 9 -14.50 85.41 30.49
CA THR A 9 -15.36 86.61 30.53
C THR A 9 -14.65 87.91 30.15
N ALA A 10 -15.46 88.82 29.63
CA ALA A 10 -15.43 90.30 29.60
C ALA A 10 -14.24 91.10 30.17
N CYS A 11 -13.95 92.23 29.50
CA CYS A 11 -13.60 93.49 30.16
C CYS A 11 -14.13 94.71 29.40
N SER A 12 -14.57 95.71 30.17
CA SER A 12 -15.15 96.99 29.76
C SER A 12 -14.23 98.14 30.18
N GLY A 13 -14.36 99.30 29.53
CA GLY A 13 -14.10 100.59 30.17
C GLY A 13 -13.17 101.57 29.43
N GLY A 14 -13.59 102.84 29.37
CA GLY A 14 -12.69 104.00 29.30
C GLY A 14 -13.06 105.06 28.26
N GLY A 15 -13.80 106.09 28.68
CA GLY A 15 -14.19 107.24 27.84
C GLY A 15 -13.12 108.32 27.71
N GLY A 16 -13.31 109.18 26.70
CA GLY A 16 -12.59 110.44 26.50
C GLY A 16 -13.38 111.34 25.55
N SER A 17 -13.79 112.52 26.01
CA SER A 17 -14.50 113.53 25.25
C SER A 17 -13.51 114.49 24.58
N ASN A 18 -13.66 114.75 23.26
CA ASN A 18 -13.38 116.07 22.69
C ASN A 18 -14.11 116.28 21.36
N SER A 19 -14.52 117.51 21.14
CA SER A 19 -15.48 117.96 20.12
C SER A 19 -14.83 118.25 18.76
N SER A 20 -15.66 118.07 17.71
CA SER A 20 -15.62 118.78 16.42
C SER A 20 -14.59 118.37 15.36
N SER A 21 -15.04 117.62 14.35
CA SER A 21 -15.03 118.12 12.96
C SER A 21 -15.96 117.26 12.09
N SER A 22 -16.90 117.93 11.43
CA SER A 22 -17.77 117.41 10.39
C SER A 22 -16.96 116.83 9.21
N GLY A 23 -16.97 115.52 9.08
CA GLY A 23 -16.72 114.80 7.83
C GLY A 23 -17.90 113.88 7.59
N GLY A 24 -18.59 114.03 6.46
CA GLY A 24 -19.75 113.23 6.08
C GLY A 24 -19.39 111.75 5.93
N GLY A 25 -19.35 111.02 7.04
CA GLY A 25 -19.30 109.57 7.07
C GLY A 25 -20.71 109.06 6.77
N ASN A 26 -20.91 108.54 5.57
CA ASN A 26 -22.11 107.83 5.18
C ASN A 26 -22.25 106.58 6.07
N THR A 27 -22.85 106.72 7.27
CA THR A 27 -23.12 105.60 8.17
C THR A 27 -24.12 104.69 7.47
N VAL A 28 -23.63 103.62 6.87
CA VAL A 28 -24.49 102.64 6.20
C VAL A 28 -25.46 102.08 7.24
N ALA A 29 -26.74 102.41 7.10
CA ALA A 29 -27.76 101.95 8.02
C ALA A 29 -27.79 100.41 8.02
N THR A 30 -27.77 99.81 9.21
CA THR A 30 -27.77 98.36 9.37
C THR A 30 -29.06 97.79 8.77
N PRO A 31 -28.97 96.88 7.78
CA PRO A 31 -30.15 96.24 7.22
C PRO A 31 -30.79 95.32 8.26
N SER A 32 -32.11 95.19 8.23
CA SER A 32 -32.84 94.17 9.00
C SER A 32 -33.68 93.33 8.06
N VAL A 33 -33.80 92.04 8.35
CA VAL A 33 -34.72 91.13 7.65
C VAL A 33 -35.88 90.85 8.59
N THR A 34 -37.11 91.11 8.15
CA THR A 34 -38.32 90.91 8.96
C THR A 34 -39.09 89.67 8.53
N SER A 35 -39.12 89.36 7.24
CA SER A 35 -39.75 88.15 6.71
C SER A 35 -39.18 87.75 5.36
N ILE A 36 -39.42 86.50 4.99
CA ILE A 36 -39.11 85.96 3.66
C ILE A 36 -40.33 85.25 3.09
N SER A 37 -40.39 85.13 1.76
CA SER A 37 -41.36 84.29 1.06
C SER A 37 -40.74 83.65 -0.18
N PRO A 38 -40.77 82.31 -0.30
CA PRO A 38 -41.30 81.34 0.66
C PRO A 38 -40.44 81.21 1.93
N THR A 39 -41.03 80.80 3.06
CA THR A 39 -40.30 80.51 4.32
C THR A 39 -39.76 79.09 4.39
N LYS A 40 -40.30 78.20 3.56
CA LYS A 40 -40.02 76.76 3.57
C LYS A 40 -40.00 76.19 2.16
N LEU A 41 -39.05 75.31 1.90
CA LEU A 41 -38.85 74.59 0.63
C LEU A 41 -38.59 73.11 0.90
N ALA A 42 -38.81 72.27 -0.10
CA ALA A 42 -38.38 70.87 -0.08
C ALA A 42 -36.95 70.73 -0.61
N ALA A 43 -36.18 69.79 -0.06
CA ALA A 43 -34.91 69.38 -0.62
C ALA A 43 -35.13 68.74 -2.02
N GLY A 44 -34.23 69.03 -2.95
CA GLY A 44 -34.32 68.65 -4.36
C GLY A 44 -35.06 69.67 -5.24
N ASN A 45 -35.55 70.78 -4.68
CA ASN A 45 -36.17 71.85 -5.47
C ASN A 45 -35.20 72.44 -6.49
N ALA A 46 -35.75 72.87 -7.64
CA ALA A 46 -35.05 73.72 -8.60
C ALA A 46 -34.69 75.08 -7.96
N ALA A 47 -33.91 75.90 -8.66
CA ALA A 47 -33.61 77.25 -8.17
C ALA A 47 -34.90 78.05 -7.94
N VAL A 48 -35.00 78.74 -6.79
CA VAL A 48 -36.20 79.49 -6.37
C VAL A 48 -35.85 80.95 -6.14
N THR A 49 -36.75 81.85 -6.52
CA THR A 49 -36.64 83.27 -6.13
C THR A 49 -37.23 83.48 -4.75
N LEU A 50 -36.41 83.95 -3.81
CA LEU A 50 -36.78 84.31 -2.46
C LEU A 50 -37.07 85.81 -2.39
N THR A 51 -38.27 86.18 -1.95
CA THR A 51 -38.58 87.57 -1.59
C THR A 51 -38.10 87.80 -0.16
N VAL A 52 -37.30 88.84 0.06
CA VAL A 52 -36.75 89.21 1.37
C VAL A 52 -37.30 90.59 1.72
N ASN A 53 -38.10 90.67 2.80
CA ASN A 53 -38.66 91.92 3.29
C ASN A 53 -37.89 92.38 4.53
N GLY A 54 -37.79 93.69 4.70
CA GLY A 54 -36.99 94.26 5.77
C GLY A 54 -36.94 95.78 5.76
N THR A 55 -35.86 96.34 6.29
CA THR A 55 -35.62 97.78 6.29
C THR A 55 -34.17 98.10 5.95
N ASN A 56 -33.94 99.34 5.52
CA ASN A 56 -32.64 99.89 5.17
C ASN A 56 -31.94 99.15 4.02
N PHE A 57 -32.67 98.54 3.10
CA PHE A 57 -32.06 97.97 1.88
C PHE A 57 -31.62 99.08 0.92
N THR A 58 -30.59 98.80 0.14
CA THR A 58 -29.97 99.73 -0.82
C THR A 58 -29.80 99.02 -2.15
N SER A 59 -29.56 99.77 -3.23
CA SER A 59 -29.33 99.19 -4.56
C SER A 59 -28.09 98.28 -4.63
N THR A 60 -27.17 98.37 -3.66
CA THR A 60 -25.98 97.52 -3.53
C THR A 60 -26.12 96.42 -2.48
N SER A 61 -27.32 96.22 -1.90
CA SER A 61 -27.56 95.16 -0.94
C SER A 61 -27.37 93.78 -1.58
N SER A 62 -26.67 92.88 -0.88
CA SER A 62 -26.54 91.47 -1.28
C SER A 62 -27.17 90.55 -0.25
N VAL A 63 -27.92 89.55 -0.70
CA VAL A 63 -28.46 88.48 0.15
C VAL A 63 -27.47 87.31 0.21
N GLN A 64 -27.23 86.81 1.42
CA GLN A 64 -26.56 85.55 1.69
C GLN A 64 -27.60 84.53 2.18
N VAL A 65 -27.55 83.33 1.62
CA VAL A 65 -28.40 82.19 1.97
C VAL A 65 -27.49 81.07 2.45
N GLY A 66 -27.56 80.71 3.74
CA GLY A 66 -26.67 79.69 4.31
C GLY A 66 -25.18 80.01 4.12
N ASN A 67 -24.82 81.29 4.27
CA ASN A 67 -23.48 81.86 4.04
C ASN A 67 -23.02 81.94 2.57
N VAL A 68 -23.85 81.59 1.60
CA VAL A 68 -23.55 81.77 0.17
C VAL A 68 -24.20 83.04 -0.34
N VAL A 69 -23.40 83.96 -0.90
CA VAL A 69 -23.93 85.15 -1.58
C VAL A 69 -24.66 84.69 -2.84
N VAL A 70 -25.93 85.08 -2.97
CA VAL A 70 -26.77 84.71 -4.11
C VAL A 70 -27.09 85.93 -4.99
N PRO A 71 -27.38 85.76 -6.29
CA PRO A 71 -27.80 86.85 -7.15
C PRO A 71 -28.99 87.58 -6.53
N THR A 72 -28.85 88.89 -6.31
CA THR A 72 -29.81 89.72 -5.58
C THR A 72 -30.27 90.87 -6.48
N THR A 73 -31.58 91.08 -6.55
CA THR A 73 -32.19 92.23 -7.23
C THR A 73 -32.83 93.13 -6.20
N TYR A 74 -32.46 94.42 -6.24
CA TYR A 74 -33.09 95.43 -5.42
C TYR A 74 -34.46 95.81 -5.98
N VAL A 75 -35.49 95.75 -5.13
CA VAL A 75 -36.86 96.19 -5.49
C VAL A 75 -37.16 97.53 -4.83
N SER A 76 -36.94 97.65 -3.52
CA SER A 76 -37.14 98.88 -2.75
C SER A 76 -36.31 98.86 -1.46
N ALA A 77 -36.32 99.96 -0.71
CA ALA A 77 -35.62 100.06 0.58
C ALA A 77 -36.14 99.07 1.65
N THR A 78 -37.25 98.38 1.36
CA THR A 78 -37.87 97.38 2.23
C THR A 78 -38.03 96.00 1.58
N GLN A 79 -37.61 95.82 0.32
CA GLN A 79 -37.72 94.55 -0.39
C GLN A 79 -36.57 94.25 -1.35
N LEU A 80 -36.06 93.01 -1.29
CA LEU A 80 -35.13 92.41 -2.25
C LEU A 80 -35.71 91.12 -2.82
N THR A 81 -35.25 90.71 -4.00
CA THR A 81 -35.41 89.33 -4.47
C THR A 81 -34.05 88.67 -4.61
N ALA A 82 -33.94 87.40 -4.21
CA ALA A 82 -32.70 86.64 -4.18
C ALA A 82 -32.88 85.28 -4.87
N ALA A 83 -32.03 84.97 -5.85
CA ALA A 83 -32.10 83.71 -6.59
C ALA A 83 -31.35 82.61 -5.83
N VAL A 84 -32.07 81.77 -5.08
CA VAL A 84 -31.51 80.64 -4.34
C VAL A 84 -31.18 79.52 -5.33
N PRO A 85 -29.90 79.19 -5.56
CA PRO A 85 -29.54 78.11 -6.48
C PRO A 85 -29.93 76.74 -5.91
N ALA A 86 -30.29 75.79 -6.79
CA ALA A 86 -30.66 74.42 -6.41
C ALA A 86 -29.57 73.70 -5.61
N SER A 87 -28.29 74.10 -5.75
CA SER A 87 -27.17 73.53 -5.00
C SER A 87 -27.25 73.78 -3.48
N LEU A 88 -27.99 74.80 -3.04
CA LEU A 88 -28.26 75.04 -1.61
C LEU A 88 -29.46 74.26 -1.10
N LEU A 89 -30.23 73.63 -2.00
CA LEU A 89 -31.49 72.96 -1.69
C LEU A 89 -31.36 71.44 -1.81
N THR A 90 -30.15 70.87 -1.81
CA THR A 90 -29.95 69.43 -2.05
C THR A 90 -30.27 68.53 -0.86
N SER A 91 -30.25 69.08 0.36
CA SER A 91 -30.55 68.38 1.61
C SER A 91 -31.20 69.32 2.60
N GLY A 92 -31.90 68.75 3.58
CA GLY A 92 -32.60 69.51 4.61
C GLY A 92 -31.64 70.32 5.47
N ALA A 93 -31.95 71.60 5.65
CA ALA A 93 -31.12 72.57 6.34
C ALA A 93 -31.95 73.80 6.73
N ASN A 94 -31.56 74.46 7.82
CA ASN A 94 -32.05 75.79 8.16
C ASN A 94 -31.06 76.83 7.63
N LEU A 95 -31.34 77.41 6.47
CA LEU A 95 -30.45 78.35 5.79
C LEU A 95 -30.71 79.78 6.29
N ALA A 96 -29.76 80.33 7.04
CA ALA A 96 -29.86 81.72 7.50
C ALA A 96 -29.91 82.70 6.32
N ILE A 97 -30.81 83.67 6.39
CA ILE A 97 -30.96 84.74 5.40
C ILE A 97 -30.38 86.02 5.96
N ILE A 98 -29.28 86.47 5.37
CA ILE A 98 -28.52 87.62 5.82
C ILE A 98 -28.45 88.64 4.69
N VAL A 99 -28.87 89.88 4.94
CA VAL A 99 -28.68 91.00 4.01
C VAL A 99 -27.44 91.77 4.43
N VAL A 100 -26.57 92.07 3.45
CA VAL A 100 -25.35 92.84 3.65
C VAL A 100 -25.43 94.13 2.85
N ASN A 101 -25.20 95.26 3.52
CA ASN A 101 -25.05 96.59 2.93
C ASN A 101 -23.60 97.04 3.13
N GLY A 102 -22.74 96.87 2.13
CA GLY A 102 -21.31 97.18 2.29
C GLY A 102 -20.69 96.37 3.44
N GLY A 103 -20.37 97.03 4.56
CA GLY A 103 -19.85 96.39 5.79
C GLY A 103 -20.88 96.08 6.87
N ALA A 104 -22.13 96.54 6.75
CA ALA A 104 -23.18 96.31 7.75
C ALA A 104 -24.03 95.07 7.39
N THR A 105 -24.42 94.28 8.39
CA THR A 105 -25.13 92.99 8.20
C THR A 105 -26.37 92.88 9.08
N SER A 106 -27.39 92.18 8.59
CA SER A 106 -28.59 91.83 9.36
C SER A 106 -28.38 90.67 10.35
N ALA A 107 -27.20 90.03 10.36
CA ALA A 107 -26.91 88.85 11.18
C ALA A 107 -26.99 89.08 12.70
N GLY A 108 -26.88 90.34 13.16
CA GLY A 108 -26.99 90.69 14.59
C GLY A 108 -28.43 90.80 15.12
N GLY A 109 -29.44 90.66 14.26
CA GLY A 109 -30.86 90.68 14.64
C GLY A 109 -31.44 89.29 14.89
N THR A 110 -32.77 89.21 15.04
CA THR A 110 -33.48 87.92 15.09
C THR A 110 -33.24 87.14 13.79
N ALA A 111 -32.78 85.89 13.91
CA ALA A 111 -32.49 85.07 12.75
C ALA A 111 -33.75 84.78 11.94
N VAL A 112 -33.67 85.01 10.63
CA VAL A 112 -34.69 84.60 9.65
C VAL A 112 -34.07 83.53 8.78
N ASN A 113 -34.66 82.33 8.82
CA ASN A 113 -34.12 81.17 8.12
C ASN A 113 -35.11 80.68 7.07
N LEU A 114 -34.57 80.29 5.93
CA LEU A 114 -35.25 79.45 4.95
C LEU A 114 -35.10 78.00 5.38
N GLU A 115 -36.19 77.36 5.78
CA GLU A 115 -36.22 75.94 6.13
C GLU A 115 -36.29 75.10 4.86
N VAL A 116 -35.32 74.20 4.68
CA VAL A 116 -35.33 73.19 3.63
C VAL A 116 -35.65 71.86 4.30
N ASP A 117 -36.77 71.25 3.93
CA ASP A 117 -37.23 69.97 4.47
C ASP A 117 -36.72 68.81 3.64
N ASN A 118 -36.15 67.81 4.29
CA ASN A 118 -35.95 66.52 3.64
C ASN A 118 -37.31 65.86 3.33
N PRO A 119 -37.47 65.24 2.15
CA PRO A 119 -38.63 64.35 1.92
C PRO A 119 -38.56 63.14 2.87
N SER A 120 -39.71 62.55 3.20
CA SER A 120 -39.74 61.26 3.88
C SER A 120 -39.29 60.16 2.89
N PRO A 121 -38.26 59.37 3.22
CA PRO A 121 -37.73 58.38 2.29
C PRO A 121 -38.66 57.17 2.18
N VAL A 122 -38.68 56.52 1.02
CA VAL A 122 -39.40 55.27 0.77
C VAL A 122 -38.46 54.30 0.07
N ILE A 123 -38.40 53.06 0.56
CA ILE A 123 -37.72 51.95 -0.14
C ILE A 123 -38.79 51.19 -0.93
N THR A 124 -38.54 50.93 -2.21
CA THR A 124 -39.45 50.17 -3.09
C THR A 124 -38.89 48.82 -3.48
N SER A 125 -37.58 48.71 -3.67
CA SER A 125 -36.93 47.45 -4.07
C SER A 125 -35.43 47.46 -3.81
N PHE A 126 -34.83 46.28 -4.00
CA PHE A 126 -33.40 46.05 -3.87
C PHE A 126 -32.87 45.37 -5.11
N THR A 127 -31.62 45.64 -5.48
CA THR A 127 -30.89 44.88 -6.50
C THR A 127 -29.48 44.58 -6.01
N PRO A 128 -29.12 43.31 -5.79
CA PRO A 128 -29.97 42.09 -5.81
C PRO A 128 -31.11 42.10 -4.78
N SER A 129 -32.19 41.33 -5.04
CA SER A 129 -33.38 41.22 -4.16
C SER A 129 -33.34 40.06 -3.17
N THR A 130 -32.36 39.16 -3.29
CA THR A 130 -32.09 38.07 -2.34
C THR A 130 -30.60 37.73 -2.35
N PHE A 131 -30.15 37.09 -1.27
CA PHE A 131 -28.78 36.60 -1.12
C PHE A 131 -28.77 35.14 -0.68
N LEU A 132 -27.63 34.45 -0.83
CA LEU A 132 -27.42 33.14 -0.23
C LEU A 132 -26.64 33.30 1.08
N THR A 133 -26.97 32.49 2.08
CA THR A 133 -26.19 32.40 3.32
C THR A 133 -24.73 32.01 3.03
N GLY A 134 -23.79 32.57 3.80
CA GLY A 134 -22.35 32.37 3.64
C GLY A 134 -21.69 33.27 2.57
N THR A 135 -22.45 34.17 1.94
CA THR A 135 -21.88 35.19 1.04
C THR A 135 -20.99 36.15 1.84
N VAL A 136 -19.77 36.41 1.38
CA VAL A 136 -18.78 37.20 2.14
C VAL A 136 -19.09 38.69 2.21
N SER A 137 -19.52 39.31 1.12
CA SER A 137 -19.96 40.71 1.09
C SER A 137 -20.62 40.97 -0.26
N SER A 138 -21.60 41.87 -0.28
CA SER A 138 -22.20 42.33 -1.54
C SER A 138 -22.65 43.78 -1.44
N VAL A 139 -22.52 44.49 -2.56
CA VAL A 139 -23.19 45.78 -2.75
C VAL A 139 -24.67 45.53 -3.03
N VAL A 140 -25.54 46.33 -2.41
CA VAL A 140 -26.98 46.37 -2.66
C VAL A 140 -27.34 47.76 -3.15
N SER A 141 -27.97 47.82 -4.32
CA SER A 141 -28.68 49.02 -4.78
C SER A 141 -30.04 49.06 -4.10
N VAL A 142 -30.24 50.04 -3.23
CA VAL A 142 -31.53 50.32 -2.60
C VAL A 142 -32.26 51.34 -3.46
N ILE A 143 -33.38 50.93 -4.03
CA ILE A 143 -34.17 51.71 -4.97
C ILE A 143 -35.41 52.21 -4.25
N GLY A 144 -35.75 53.47 -4.47
CA GLY A 144 -36.82 54.14 -3.74
C GLY A 144 -37.11 55.55 -4.23
N THR A 145 -37.65 56.38 -3.35
CA THR A 145 -37.89 57.80 -3.59
C THR A 145 -37.58 58.62 -2.34
N GLY A 146 -37.30 59.91 -2.53
CA GLY A 146 -37.05 60.82 -1.42
C GLY A 146 -35.69 60.61 -0.76
N PHE A 147 -34.71 60.04 -1.48
CA PHE A 147 -33.34 60.01 -0.98
C PHE A 147 -32.66 61.37 -1.20
N VAL A 148 -31.82 61.74 -0.25
CA VAL A 148 -30.97 62.94 -0.27
C VAL A 148 -29.51 62.51 -0.03
N PRO A 149 -28.51 63.35 -0.32
CA PRO A 149 -27.10 62.98 -0.16
C PRO A 149 -26.72 62.48 1.23
N THR A 150 -27.48 62.85 2.26
CA THR A 150 -27.27 62.44 3.66
C THR A 150 -28.16 61.28 4.11
N THR A 151 -28.89 60.62 3.19
CA THR A 151 -29.72 59.45 3.53
C THR A 151 -28.85 58.32 4.09
N ILE A 152 -29.26 57.74 5.22
CA ILE A 152 -28.64 56.56 5.82
C ILE A 152 -29.58 55.36 5.61
N ILE A 153 -29.03 54.18 5.30
CA ILE A 153 -29.79 52.93 5.35
C ILE A 153 -29.38 52.18 6.61
N GLN A 154 -30.36 51.75 7.39
CA GLN A 154 -30.16 50.84 8.51
C GLN A 154 -30.45 49.41 8.08
N VAL A 155 -29.64 48.46 8.55
CA VAL A 155 -29.86 47.02 8.42
C VAL A 155 -30.02 46.45 9.81
N ASN A 156 -31.18 45.87 10.11
CA ASN A 156 -31.58 45.40 11.44
C ASN A 156 -31.43 46.47 12.55
N GLY A 157 -31.61 47.75 12.17
CA GLY A 157 -31.46 48.90 13.06
C GLY A 157 -30.06 49.53 13.07
N ASP A 158 -29.04 48.85 12.56
CA ASP A 158 -27.67 49.36 12.52
C ASP A 158 -27.41 50.19 11.26
N ASN A 159 -26.84 51.38 11.42
CA ASN A 159 -26.50 52.26 10.30
C ASN A 159 -25.44 51.62 9.39
N ARG A 160 -25.67 51.69 8.07
CA ARG A 160 -24.69 51.37 7.04
C ARG A 160 -24.18 52.63 6.36
N SER A 161 -22.92 52.62 5.95
CA SER A 161 -22.39 53.68 5.08
C SER A 161 -23.12 53.65 3.74
N THR A 162 -23.67 54.79 3.35
CA THR A 162 -24.42 54.94 2.10
C THR A 162 -23.57 55.66 1.07
N THR A 163 -23.65 55.20 -0.18
CA THR A 163 -23.18 55.95 -1.35
C THR A 163 -24.41 56.47 -2.07
N TYR A 164 -24.62 57.78 -2.01
CA TYR A 164 -25.73 58.41 -2.73
C TYR A 164 -25.49 58.38 -4.24
N VAL A 165 -26.48 57.92 -4.99
CA VAL A 165 -26.44 57.91 -6.46
C VAL A 165 -27.40 58.95 -7.01
N SER A 166 -28.65 58.95 -6.54
CA SER A 166 -29.69 59.89 -6.94
C SER A 166 -30.81 59.93 -5.90
N GLY A 167 -31.80 60.81 -6.11
CA GLY A 167 -32.99 60.86 -5.25
C GLY A 167 -33.85 59.59 -5.22
N THR A 168 -33.51 58.61 -6.06
CA THR A 168 -34.18 57.31 -6.16
C THR A 168 -33.27 56.12 -5.93
N GLN A 169 -31.97 56.32 -5.70
CA GLN A 169 -31.02 55.24 -5.45
C GLN A 169 -29.92 55.60 -4.45
N VAL A 170 -29.70 54.72 -3.49
CA VAL A 170 -28.52 54.70 -2.63
C VAL A 170 -27.94 53.30 -2.61
N ASN A 171 -26.61 53.19 -2.56
CA ASN A 171 -25.94 51.90 -2.46
C ASN A 171 -25.41 51.69 -1.04
N ILE A 172 -25.51 50.46 -0.55
CA ILE A 172 -24.87 50.01 0.68
C ILE A 172 -24.06 48.73 0.44
N VAL A 173 -23.17 48.41 1.37
CA VAL A 173 -22.48 47.13 1.42
C VAL A 173 -23.05 46.30 2.57
N LEU A 174 -23.52 45.10 2.27
CA LEU A 174 -23.78 44.07 3.28
C LEU A 174 -22.50 43.32 3.61
N SER A 175 -22.25 43.12 4.90
CA SER A 175 -21.08 42.44 5.42
C SER A 175 -21.25 40.93 5.43
N ALA A 176 -20.17 40.18 5.68
CA ALA A 176 -20.23 38.74 5.90
C ALA A 176 -21.15 38.38 7.07
N ALA A 177 -21.17 39.23 8.11
CA ALA A 177 -22.00 39.01 9.29
C ALA A 177 -23.50 39.17 8.97
N ASP A 178 -23.86 40.11 8.10
CA ASP A 178 -25.25 40.26 7.63
C ASP A 178 -25.74 39.02 6.87
N LEU A 179 -24.83 38.35 6.15
CA LEU A 179 -25.14 37.25 5.25
C LEU A 179 -24.74 35.87 5.83
N ALA A 180 -24.36 35.80 7.11
CA ALA A 180 -23.87 34.58 7.74
C ALA A 180 -24.99 33.56 8.04
N GLY A 181 -26.21 34.04 8.27
CA GLY A 181 -27.38 33.22 8.58
C GLY A 181 -28.50 33.42 7.56
N ALA A 182 -29.21 32.34 7.22
CA ALA A 182 -30.44 32.46 6.47
C ALA A 182 -31.55 33.09 7.31
N GLY A 183 -32.41 33.87 6.66
CA GLY A 183 -33.45 34.65 7.32
C GLY A 183 -33.82 35.89 6.53
N THR A 184 -34.33 36.90 7.22
CA THR A 184 -34.75 38.17 6.63
C THR A 184 -33.99 39.31 7.28
N LEU A 185 -33.30 40.12 6.47
CA LEU A 185 -32.75 41.40 6.88
C LEU A 185 -33.84 42.47 6.79
N THR A 186 -33.92 43.32 7.81
CA THR A 186 -34.87 44.43 7.86
C THR A 186 -34.14 45.72 7.50
N LEU A 187 -34.55 46.39 6.43
CA LEU A 187 -33.93 47.62 5.93
C LEU A 187 -34.86 48.83 6.08
N THR A 188 -34.34 49.94 6.57
CA THR A 188 -35.02 51.23 6.66
C THR A 188 -34.12 52.34 6.14
N ALA A 189 -34.69 53.28 5.37
CA ALA A 189 -33.99 54.49 4.95
C ALA A 189 -34.32 55.63 5.92
N VAL A 190 -33.34 56.46 6.26
CA VAL A 190 -33.49 57.53 7.25
C VAL A 190 -32.95 58.84 6.68
N ASN A 191 -33.80 59.85 6.64
CA ASN A 191 -33.43 61.24 6.37
C ASN A 191 -33.56 62.07 7.66
N GLY A 192 -32.55 62.88 7.96
CA GLY A 192 -32.54 63.76 9.14
C GLY A 192 -33.54 64.92 9.05
N ALA A 193 -33.75 65.60 10.17
CA ALA A 193 -34.49 66.86 10.24
C ALA A 193 -33.67 68.05 9.64
N PRO A 194 -34.29 69.16 9.22
CA PRO A 194 -35.73 69.44 9.15
C PRO A 194 -36.48 68.55 8.15
N GLY A 195 -37.76 68.27 8.42
CA GLY A 195 -38.54 67.27 7.69
C GLY A 195 -38.03 65.84 7.90
N GLY A 196 -38.01 65.05 6.82
CA GLY A 196 -37.40 63.72 6.77
C GLY A 196 -38.20 62.63 7.49
N GLY A 197 -37.48 61.78 8.24
CA GLY A 197 -38.01 60.62 8.94
C GLY A 197 -37.44 59.30 8.43
N SER A 198 -37.96 58.19 8.97
CA SER A 198 -37.63 56.83 8.54
C SER A 198 -38.67 56.30 7.55
N SER A 199 -38.24 55.53 6.56
CA SER A 199 -39.14 54.75 5.71
C SER A 199 -39.82 53.64 6.51
N ALA A 200 -40.88 53.06 5.95
CA ALA A 200 -41.34 51.75 6.39
C ALA A 200 -40.21 50.71 6.24
N ALA A 201 -40.23 49.70 7.12
CA ALA A 201 -39.29 48.59 7.08
C ALA A 201 -39.54 47.73 5.83
N SER A 202 -38.46 47.42 5.10
CA SER A 202 -38.48 46.58 3.92
C SER A 202 -37.63 45.33 4.13
N SER A 203 -38.13 44.18 3.69
CA SER A 203 -37.52 42.87 3.95
C SER A 203 -36.64 42.41 2.79
N LEU A 204 -35.41 42.03 3.10
CA LEU A 204 -34.45 41.45 2.15
C LEU A 204 -34.11 40.01 2.58
N SER A 205 -34.38 39.02 1.73
CA SER A 205 -34.21 37.60 2.08
C SER A 205 -32.77 37.12 1.91
N VAL A 206 -32.27 36.39 2.91
CA VAL A 206 -31.04 35.58 2.87
C VAL A 206 -31.45 34.11 2.89
N ASN A 207 -31.30 33.45 1.75
CA ASN A 207 -31.80 32.10 1.51
C ASN A 207 -30.74 31.04 1.83
N ASN A 208 -31.20 29.87 2.32
CA ASN A 208 -30.39 28.67 2.30
C ASN A 208 -30.20 28.17 0.86
N PRO A 209 -29.03 27.63 0.49
CA PRO A 209 -28.85 27.00 -0.81
C PRO A 209 -29.64 25.67 -0.90
N LEU A 210 -30.05 25.28 -2.10
CA LEU A 210 -30.69 23.97 -2.34
C LEU A 210 -29.61 22.86 -2.27
N PRO A 211 -29.77 21.83 -1.42
CA PRO A 211 -28.82 20.72 -1.35
C PRO A 211 -28.92 19.83 -2.59
N THR A 212 -27.81 19.18 -2.94
CA THR A 212 -27.77 18.16 -4.02
C THR A 212 -27.08 16.91 -3.53
N ILE A 213 -27.46 15.75 -4.07
CA ILE A 213 -26.82 14.45 -3.79
C ILE A 213 -26.16 13.95 -5.06
N SER A 214 -24.86 13.64 -5.00
CA SER A 214 -24.12 13.01 -6.09
C SER A 214 -23.91 11.51 -5.87
N SER A 215 -23.71 11.06 -4.63
CA SER A 215 -23.49 9.64 -4.33
C SER A 215 -23.76 9.28 -2.86
N LEU A 216 -23.95 7.99 -2.61
CA LEU A 216 -24.08 7.36 -1.30
C LEU A 216 -23.08 6.21 -1.19
N SER A 217 -22.40 6.10 -0.05
CA SER A 217 -21.44 5.03 0.22
C SER A 217 -21.61 4.48 1.65
N PRO A 218 -21.84 3.17 1.82
CA PRO A 218 -22.08 2.19 0.76
C PRO A 218 -23.40 2.45 0.01
N ALA A 219 -23.43 2.13 -1.29
CA ALA A 219 -24.65 2.25 -2.13
C ALA A 219 -25.63 1.08 -1.92
N ALA A 220 -25.18 0.00 -1.28
CA ALA A 220 -25.99 -1.16 -0.95
C ALA A 220 -25.63 -1.71 0.44
N VAL A 221 -26.62 -2.24 1.15
CA VAL A 221 -26.47 -2.87 2.47
C VAL A 221 -27.25 -4.20 2.51
N PRO A 222 -26.75 -5.24 3.18
CA PRO A 222 -27.51 -6.48 3.36
C PRO A 222 -28.73 -6.29 4.27
N ALA A 223 -29.84 -6.94 3.93
CA ALA A 223 -31.02 -6.99 4.79
C ALA A 223 -30.76 -7.79 6.08
N GLY A 224 -31.43 -7.42 7.17
CA GLY A 224 -31.42 -8.15 8.44
C GLY A 224 -30.29 -7.76 9.41
N LYS A 225 -29.57 -6.66 9.16
CA LYS A 225 -28.57 -6.15 10.10
C LYS A 225 -29.18 -5.76 11.45
N THR A 226 -28.50 -6.12 12.53
CA THR A 226 -28.90 -5.84 13.92
C THR A 226 -28.31 -4.55 14.49
N THR A 227 -27.48 -3.84 13.71
CA THR A 227 -26.88 -2.56 14.07
C THR A 227 -27.05 -1.55 12.93
N PRO A 228 -27.17 -0.24 13.21
CA PRO A 228 -27.24 0.80 12.18
C PRO A 228 -25.99 0.78 11.28
N THR A 229 -26.17 1.05 9.98
CA THR A 229 -25.04 1.22 9.06
C THR A 229 -24.81 2.70 8.82
N THR A 230 -23.60 3.20 9.07
CA THR A 230 -23.25 4.59 8.71
C THR A 230 -23.16 4.72 7.20
N ILE A 231 -23.94 5.64 6.63
CA ILE A 231 -23.92 5.99 5.22
C ILE A 231 -23.25 7.35 5.07
N THR A 232 -22.28 7.42 4.17
CA THR A 232 -21.68 8.66 3.71
C THR A 232 -22.47 9.16 2.51
N LEU A 233 -22.94 10.40 2.59
CA LEU A 233 -23.62 11.10 1.53
C LEU A 233 -22.69 12.18 0.99
N THR A 234 -22.44 12.15 -0.33
CA THR A 234 -21.63 13.16 -1.02
C THR A 234 -22.53 13.97 -1.94
N GLY A 235 -22.27 15.28 -2.02
CA GLY A 235 -23.07 16.21 -2.79
C GLY A 235 -22.58 17.64 -2.65
N ASN A 236 -23.47 18.62 -2.69
CA ASN A 236 -23.15 20.04 -2.49
C ASN A 236 -24.21 20.73 -1.63
N ASN A 237 -23.83 21.90 -1.10
CA ASN A 237 -24.70 22.81 -0.36
C ASN A 237 -25.29 22.22 0.93
N PHE A 238 -24.54 21.32 1.59
CA PHE A 238 -24.86 20.94 2.95
C PHE A 238 -24.45 22.06 3.90
N ILE A 239 -25.34 22.41 4.81
CA ILE A 239 -25.17 23.50 5.76
C ILE A 239 -25.41 22.98 7.17
N SER A 240 -25.07 23.80 8.17
CA SER A 240 -25.51 23.53 9.53
C SER A 240 -27.04 23.49 9.56
N GLY A 241 -27.60 22.38 10.03
CA GLY A 241 -29.05 22.15 10.05
C GLY A 241 -29.61 21.39 8.84
N THR A 242 -28.79 20.97 7.86
CA THR A 242 -29.23 20.00 6.85
C THR A 242 -29.73 18.73 7.56
N THR A 243 -30.92 18.25 7.20
CA THR A 243 -31.46 16.97 7.66
C THR A 243 -31.44 15.96 6.52
N VAL A 244 -31.45 14.66 6.83
CA VAL A 244 -31.57 13.59 5.82
C VAL A 244 -32.91 12.91 6.01
N GLN A 245 -33.63 12.63 4.93
CA GLN A 245 -34.81 11.77 4.95
C GLN A 245 -34.55 10.48 4.18
N VAL A 246 -34.91 9.35 4.77
CA VAL A 246 -34.91 8.03 4.14
C VAL A 246 -36.37 7.61 4.00
N GLY A 247 -36.89 7.60 2.78
CA GLY A 247 -38.34 7.54 2.55
C GLY A 247 -39.02 8.75 3.20
N THR A 248 -39.78 8.50 4.28
CA THR A 248 -40.45 9.54 5.08
C THR A 248 -39.83 9.71 6.48
N THR A 249 -38.81 8.92 6.82
CA THR A 249 -38.18 8.94 8.14
C THR A 249 -37.01 9.91 8.16
N ALA A 250 -37.04 10.86 9.10
CA ALA A 250 -35.97 11.83 9.28
C ALA A 250 -34.81 11.24 10.09
N HIS A 251 -33.60 11.58 9.67
CA HIS A 251 -32.32 11.24 10.29
C HIS A 251 -31.56 12.50 10.64
N THR A 252 -30.86 12.47 11.77
CA THR A 252 -29.92 13.53 12.16
C THR A 252 -28.55 13.20 11.59
N PRO A 253 -28.04 13.95 10.60
CA PRO A 253 -26.73 13.70 10.06
C PRO A 253 -25.62 14.35 10.92
N THR A 254 -24.41 13.85 10.76
CA THR A 254 -23.18 14.58 11.12
C THR A 254 -22.65 15.25 9.85
N ILE A 255 -22.62 16.59 9.85
CA ILE A 255 -22.06 17.36 8.73
C ILE A 255 -20.54 17.31 8.80
N VAL A 256 -19.91 16.79 7.74
CA VAL A 256 -18.45 16.73 7.64
C VAL A 256 -17.93 17.99 6.94
N SER A 257 -18.60 18.40 5.86
CA SER A 257 -18.32 19.61 5.08
C SER A 257 -19.54 20.01 4.24
N GLY A 258 -19.43 21.13 3.52
CA GLY A 258 -20.48 21.56 2.58
C GLY A 258 -20.76 20.58 1.43
N THR A 259 -19.92 19.56 1.25
CA THR A 259 -20.03 18.54 0.20
C THR A 259 -20.17 17.12 0.73
N GLN A 260 -20.10 16.93 2.05
CA GLN A 260 -20.19 15.59 2.65
C GLN A 260 -20.86 15.62 4.02
N LEU A 261 -21.74 14.65 4.25
CA LEU A 261 -22.31 14.36 5.55
C LEU A 261 -22.42 12.84 5.76
N THR A 262 -22.59 12.41 7.00
CA THR A 262 -22.87 11.00 7.32
C THR A 262 -24.14 10.88 8.14
N PHE A 263 -24.90 9.81 7.95
CA PHE A 263 -26.06 9.51 8.80
C PHE A 263 -26.18 7.99 9.07
N PRO A 264 -26.77 7.57 10.21
CA PRO A 264 -26.96 6.16 10.52
C PRO A 264 -28.24 5.62 9.86
N LEU A 265 -28.12 4.74 8.87
CA LEU A 265 -29.27 3.99 8.37
C LEU A 265 -29.75 3.01 9.46
N SER A 266 -31.03 3.07 9.83
CA SER A 266 -31.56 2.35 10.99
C SER A 266 -31.66 0.83 10.75
N VAL A 267 -31.82 0.06 11.83
CA VAL A 267 -32.04 -1.41 11.73
C VAL A 267 -33.39 -1.76 11.09
N VAL A 268 -34.41 -0.91 11.28
CA VAL A 268 -35.75 -1.12 10.72
C VAL A 268 -35.75 -0.91 9.21
N GLU A 269 -35.09 0.14 8.73
CA GLU A 269 -34.93 0.41 7.29
C GLU A 269 -34.13 -0.67 6.58
N GLN A 270 -33.22 -1.33 7.30
CA GLN A 270 -32.40 -2.44 6.79
C GLN A 270 -33.04 -3.81 7.02
N ALA A 271 -34.25 -3.92 7.57
CA ALA A 271 -34.86 -5.21 7.88
C ALA A 271 -35.42 -5.92 6.63
N ILE A 272 -35.86 -5.16 5.63
CA ILE A 272 -36.59 -5.67 4.46
C ILE A 272 -35.82 -5.31 3.18
N VAL A 273 -35.70 -6.28 2.28
CA VAL A 273 -35.08 -6.10 0.96
C VAL A 273 -35.88 -5.08 0.14
N GLY A 274 -35.20 -4.14 -0.51
CA GLY A 274 -35.84 -3.10 -1.29
C GLY A 274 -34.91 -1.94 -1.62
N ARG A 275 -35.44 -0.91 -2.28
CA ARG A 275 -34.71 0.34 -2.54
C ARG A 275 -35.24 1.42 -1.63
N LEU A 276 -34.36 2.04 -0.86
CA LEU A 276 -34.66 3.21 -0.06
C LEU A 276 -34.30 4.47 -0.84
N SER A 277 -35.20 5.44 -0.85
CA SER A 277 -34.96 6.77 -1.40
C SER A 277 -34.37 7.66 -0.30
N VAL A 278 -33.29 8.37 -0.58
CA VAL A 278 -32.60 9.24 0.37
C VAL A 278 -32.61 10.66 -0.17
N THR A 279 -33.04 11.63 0.62
CA THR A 279 -32.98 13.06 0.27
C THR A 279 -32.33 13.84 1.41
N ALA A 280 -31.68 14.96 1.07
CA ALA A 280 -31.20 15.94 2.03
C ALA A 280 -32.10 17.17 1.98
N VAL A 281 -32.37 17.78 3.12
CA VAL A 281 -33.29 18.92 3.22
C VAL A 281 -32.62 20.08 3.95
N ASN A 282 -32.56 21.23 3.28
CA ASN A 282 -32.26 22.51 3.92
C ASN A 282 -33.56 23.28 4.13
N SER A 283 -33.77 23.83 5.33
CA SER A 283 -35.01 24.54 5.67
C SER A 283 -35.16 25.87 4.90
N ALA A 284 -36.41 26.37 4.82
CA ALA A 284 -36.70 27.73 4.37
C ALA A 284 -36.06 28.80 5.29
N PRO A 285 -35.85 30.05 4.83
CA PRO A 285 -36.15 30.58 3.49
C PRO A 285 -35.18 30.07 2.41
N GLY A 286 -35.67 29.94 1.18
CA GLY A 286 -34.96 29.23 0.11
C GLY A 286 -34.92 27.72 0.38
N GLY A 287 -33.72 27.15 0.43
CA GLY A 287 -33.50 25.74 0.76
C GLY A 287 -34.30 24.80 -0.13
N GLY A 288 -34.71 23.67 0.44
CA GLY A 288 -35.54 22.66 -0.20
C GLY A 288 -34.96 21.26 -0.06
N THR A 289 -35.67 20.32 -0.67
CA THR A 289 -35.27 18.90 -0.75
C THR A 289 -34.38 18.68 -1.97
N SER A 290 -33.29 17.95 -1.78
CA SER A 290 -32.39 17.56 -2.87
C SER A 290 -33.06 16.63 -3.88
N ASN A 291 -32.36 16.38 -4.99
CA ASN A 291 -32.63 15.18 -5.80
C ASN A 291 -32.49 13.90 -4.93
N PRO A 292 -33.26 12.83 -5.22
CA PRO A 292 -33.17 11.59 -4.46
C PRO A 292 -31.91 10.81 -4.84
N GLY A 293 -31.14 10.40 -3.82
CA GLY A 293 -30.21 9.28 -3.89
C GLY A 293 -30.93 7.96 -3.56
N SER A 294 -30.29 6.82 -3.78
CA SER A 294 -30.90 5.53 -3.48
C SER A 294 -29.91 4.54 -2.89
N ILE A 295 -30.35 3.86 -1.82
CA ILE A 295 -29.64 2.74 -1.20
C ILE A 295 -30.39 1.46 -1.52
N LEU A 296 -29.66 0.46 -2.00
CA LEU A 296 -30.21 -0.89 -2.18
C LEU A 296 -30.05 -1.71 -0.89
N VAL A 297 -31.16 -2.10 -0.28
CA VAL A 297 -31.17 -3.15 0.75
C VAL A 297 -31.29 -4.48 0.03
N SER A 298 -30.21 -5.24 -0.06
CA SER A 298 -30.14 -6.47 -0.85
C SER A 298 -30.40 -7.72 0.01
N THR A 299 -30.85 -8.81 -0.62
CA THR A 299 -30.83 -10.12 0.04
C THR A 299 -29.39 -10.43 0.49
N PRO A 300 -29.15 -10.72 1.78
CA PRO A 300 -27.81 -11.08 2.24
C PRO A 300 -27.35 -12.35 1.53
N THR A 301 -26.09 -12.39 1.13
CA THR A 301 -25.51 -13.66 0.69
C THR A 301 -25.34 -14.59 1.89
N ALA A 302 -25.33 -15.90 1.64
CA ALA A 302 -25.11 -16.88 2.70
C ALA A 302 -23.78 -16.60 3.43
N THR A 303 -23.76 -16.80 4.75
CA THR A 303 -22.55 -16.76 5.56
C THR A 303 -21.54 -17.77 5.00
N PRO A 304 -20.28 -17.37 4.74
CA PRO A 304 -19.29 -18.30 4.24
C PRO A 304 -18.94 -19.37 5.29
N VAL A 305 -18.81 -20.62 4.86
CA VAL A 305 -18.41 -21.73 5.74
C VAL A 305 -17.27 -22.49 5.07
N LEU A 306 -16.17 -22.70 5.78
CA LEU A 306 -15.04 -23.50 5.31
C LEU A 306 -15.20 -24.96 5.73
N THR A 307 -14.99 -25.87 4.79
CA THR A 307 -15.06 -27.32 5.02
C THR A 307 -13.72 -28.02 4.85
N ALA A 308 -12.83 -27.51 3.98
CA ALA A 308 -11.51 -28.11 3.77
C ALA A 308 -10.46 -27.11 3.27
N LEU A 309 -9.19 -27.45 3.50
CA LEU A 309 -8.01 -26.78 2.96
C LEU A 309 -7.13 -27.78 2.23
N ALA A 310 -6.64 -27.42 1.05
CA ALA A 310 -5.71 -28.24 0.28
C ALA A 310 -4.58 -27.36 -0.29
N PRO A 311 -3.32 -27.50 0.18
CA PRO A 311 -2.91 -28.38 1.27
C PRO A 311 -3.30 -27.82 2.66
N SER A 312 -3.50 -28.71 3.64
CA SER A 312 -3.68 -28.34 5.07
C SER A 312 -2.36 -28.26 5.85
N THR A 313 -1.27 -28.67 5.22
CA THR A 313 0.09 -28.58 5.76
C THR A 313 1.02 -27.97 4.72
N MET A 314 1.92 -27.10 5.18
CA MET A 314 2.90 -26.42 4.34
C MET A 314 4.28 -26.56 4.99
N ILE A 315 5.33 -26.38 4.20
CA ILE A 315 6.71 -26.59 4.64
C ILE A 315 7.38 -25.23 4.86
N VAL A 316 8.11 -25.09 5.96
CA VAL A 316 8.91 -23.90 6.25
C VAL A 316 10.00 -23.69 5.18
N GLY A 317 10.17 -22.45 4.72
CA GLY A 317 11.11 -22.07 3.66
C GLY A 317 10.68 -22.43 2.24
N ALA A 318 9.49 -23.00 2.05
CA ALA A 318 8.97 -23.31 0.72
C ALA A 318 8.72 -22.03 -0.11
N PRO A 319 8.79 -22.10 -1.45
CA PRO A 319 8.37 -21.00 -2.31
C PRO A 319 6.88 -20.69 -2.11
N GLY A 320 6.46 -19.51 -2.58
CA GLY A 320 5.05 -19.11 -2.54
C GLY A 320 4.17 -20.15 -3.21
N SER A 321 3.11 -20.56 -2.54
CA SER A 321 2.30 -21.72 -2.92
C SER A 321 0.82 -21.37 -2.92
N THR A 322 0.03 -22.03 -3.76
CA THR A 322 -1.43 -21.86 -3.76
C THR A 322 -2.07 -22.78 -2.74
N ILE A 323 -3.01 -22.24 -1.97
CA ILE A 323 -3.94 -23.01 -1.14
C ILE A 323 -5.33 -22.95 -1.77
N ALA A 324 -5.96 -24.11 -1.90
CA ALA A 324 -7.38 -24.24 -2.23
C ALA A 324 -8.19 -24.28 -0.93
N VAL A 325 -9.17 -23.38 -0.84
CA VAL A 325 -10.11 -23.25 0.26
C VAL A 325 -11.47 -23.71 -0.25
N THR A 326 -12.01 -24.77 0.33
CA THR A 326 -13.31 -25.34 -0.06
C THR A 326 -14.36 -25.05 1.00
N GLY A 327 -15.59 -24.77 0.57
CA GLY A 327 -16.65 -24.35 1.45
C GLY A 327 -17.98 -24.07 0.75
N SER A 328 -18.80 -23.21 1.36
CA SER A 328 -20.06 -22.71 0.83
C SER A 328 -20.23 -21.22 1.15
N GLY A 329 -21.19 -20.57 0.50
CA GLY A 329 -21.47 -19.14 0.71
C GLY A 329 -20.48 -18.18 0.04
N PHE A 330 -19.60 -18.70 -0.82
CA PHE A 330 -18.64 -17.89 -1.54
C PHE A 330 -19.30 -17.15 -2.71
N ASN A 331 -18.82 -15.95 -2.98
CA ASN A 331 -19.20 -15.11 -4.10
C ASN A 331 -17.99 -14.25 -4.51
N THR A 332 -18.10 -13.52 -5.61
CA THR A 332 -16.99 -12.77 -6.22
C THR A 332 -16.34 -11.69 -5.34
N ASN A 333 -16.99 -11.27 -4.24
CA ASN A 333 -16.44 -10.28 -3.31
C ASN A 333 -15.71 -10.92 -2.11
N CYS A 334 -15.59 -12.25 -2.07
CA CYS A 334 -14.93 -12.94 -0.98
C CYS A 334 -13.40 -12.89 -1.10
N SER A 335 -12.72 -12.78 0.04
CA SER A 335 -11.26 -12.81 0.15
C SER A 335 -10.83 -13.85 1.20
N VAL A 336 -9.80 -14.64 0.89
CA VAL A 336 -9.17 -15.54 1.86
C VAL A 336 -8.26 -14.72 2.76
N GLN A 337 -8.29 -14.94 4.06
CA GLN A 337 -7.44 -14.28 5.04
C GLN A 337 -6.53 -15.27 5.75
N TRP A 338 -5.27 -14.88 5.92
CA TRP A 338 -4.25 -15.56 6.69
C TRP A 338 -3.99 -14.80 7.98
N ASN A 339 -4.36 -15.37 9.13
CA ASN A 339 -4.30 -14.70 10.43
C ASN A 339 -4.98 -13.30 10.42
N GLY A 340 -6.08 -13.16 9.67
CA GLY A 340 -6.83 -11.91 9.52
C GLY A 340 -6.30 -10.96 8.44
N ALA A 341 -5.14 -11.22 7.82
CA ALA A 341 -4.65 -10.43 6.69
C ALA A 341 -5.10 -11.04 5.35
N ALA A 342 -5.61 -10.23 4.43
CA ALA A 342 -6.07 -10.72 3.13
C ALA A 342 -4.91 -11.27 2.27
N LEU A 343 -5.13 -12.45 1.69
CA LEU A 343 -4.29 -13.03 0.65
C LEU A 343 -4.80 -12.63 -0.74
N THR A 344 -3.93 -12.71 -1.74
CA THR A 344 -4.34 -12.60 -3.14
C THR A 344 -5.17 -13.82 -3.52
N THR A 345 -6.46 -13.62 -3.76
CA THR A 345 -7.38 -14.66 -4.22
C THR A 345 -7.34 -14.82 -5.73
N GLY A 346 -7.42 -16.07 -6.19
CA GLY A 346 -7.48 -16.46 -7.59
C GLY A 346 -8.89 -16.92 -7.98
N ILE A 347 -8.97 -18.08 -8.65
CA ILE A 347 -10.22 -18.70 -9.09
C ILE A 347 -11.19 -18.81 -7.91
N LEU A 348 -12.40 -18.31 -8.13
CA LEU A 348 -13.45 -18.15 -7.15
C LEU A 348 -14.75 -18.71 -7.73
N THR A 349 -15.26 -19.74 -7.10
CA THR A 349 -16.58 -20.34 -7.38
C THR A 349 -17.46 -20.22 -6.13
N SER A 350 -18.71 -20.68 -6.19
CA SER A 350 -19.59 -20.70 -5.02
C SER A 350 -19.13 -21.65 -3.90
N SER A 351 -18.18 -22.54 -4.18
CA SER A 351 -17.70 -23.57 -3.25
C SER A 351 -16.18 -23.70 -3.12
N SER A 352 -15.40 -22.97 -3.91
CA SER A 352 -13.94 -23.00 -3.82
C SER A 352 -13.31 -21.65 -4.11
N ILE A 353 -12.31 -21.28 -3.31
CA ILE A 353 -11.43 -20.12 -3.53
C ILE A 353 -9.99 -20.61 -3.53
N SER A 354 -9.22 -20.25 -4.56
CA SER A 354 -7.76 -20.38 -4.50
C SER A 354 -7.14 -19.10 -3.94
N ALA A 355 -6.08 -19.21 -3.15
CA ALA A 355 -5.32 -18.07 -2.67
C ALA A 355 -3.82 -18.35 -2.69
N ILE A 356 -3.03 -17.33 -2.98
CA ILE A 356 -1.57 -17.44 -2.96
C ILE A 356 -1.09 -17.15 -1.53
N VAL A 357 -0.32 -18.07 -0.97
CA VAL A 357 0.42 -17.90 0.28
C VAL A 357 1.86 -17.53 -0.09
N PRO A 358 2.30 -16.28 0.11
CA PRO A 358 3.66 -15.86 -0.19
C PRO A 358 4.71 -16.62 0.64
N ALA A 359 5.92 -16.81 0.08
CA ALA A 359 7.04 -17.47 0.77
C ALA A 359 7.41 -16.81 2.11
N SER A 360 7.21 -15.49 2.23
CA SER A 360 7.43 -14.75 3.47
C SER A 360 6.55 -15.21 4.62
N LEU A 361 5.34 -15.72 4.35
CA LEU A 361 4.45 -16.30 5.36
C LEU A 361 4.85 -17.72 5.77
N LEU A 362 5.83 -18.32 5.08
CA LEU A 362 6.37 -19.67 5.33
C LEU A 362 7.78 -19.63 5.92
N ALA A 363 8.26 -18.47 6.39
CA ALA A 363 9.62 -18.32 6.90
C ALA A 363 9.86 -19.01 8.27
N SER A 364 8.78 -19.31 9.01
CA SER A 364 8.85 -19.88 10.36
C SER A 364 7.87 -21.04 10.53
N ILE A 365 8.23 -22.01 11.36
CA ILE A 365 7.33 -23.07 11.80
C ILE A 365 6.17 -22.49 12.63
N GLY A 366 5.00 -23.12 12.59
CA GLY A 366 3.84 -22.68 13.36
C GLY A 366 2.53 -23.10 12.73
N THR A 367 1.48 -22.36 13.05
CA THR A 367 0.15 -22.54 12.46
C THR A 367 -0.40 -21.21 11.97
N ALA A 368 -1.28 -21.27 10.97
CA ALA A 368 -2.01 -20.12 10.48
C ALA A 368 -3.51 -20.42 10.42
N ALA A 369 -4.30 -19.48 10.93
CA ALA A 369 -5.74 -19.47 10.83
C ALA A 369 -6.15 -18.96 9.44
N ILE A 370 -6.90 -19.78 8.72
CA ILE A 370 -7.51 -19.45 7.44
C ILE A 370 -8.99 -19.17 7.66
N THR A 371 -9.42 -17.99 7.23
CA THR A 371 -10.83 -17.58 7.17
C THR A 371 -11.13 -17.02 5.79
N VAL A 372 -12.41 -16.92 5.43
CA VAL A 372 -12.86 -16.20 4.25
C VAL A 372 -13.76 -15.07 4.70
N ASN A 373 -13.49 -13.86 4.19
CA ASN A 373 -14.29 -12.66 4.42
C ASN A 373 -15.09 -12.32 3.16
N CYS A 374 -16.41 -12.38 3.26
CA CYS A 374 -17.39 -12.06 2.21
C CYS A 374 -18.24 -10.85 2.66
N PRO A 375 -17.89 -9.61 2.27
CA PRO A 375 -18.50 -8.39 2.82
C PRO A 375 -20.02 -8.23 2.60
N THR A 376 -20.59 -8.95 1.63
CA THR A 376 -22.02 -8.94 1.30
C THR A 376 -22.85 -9.90 2.15
N ALA A 377 -22.22 -10.78 2.93
CA ALA A 377 -22.92 -11.69 3.82
C ALA A 377 -23.33 -10.98 5.11
N LEU A 378 -24.41 -11.45 5.74
CA LEU A 378 -24.88 -10.89 7.01
C LEU A 378 -23.83 -11.07 8.12
N VAL A 379 -23.19 -12.24 8.16
CA VAL A 379 -21.98 -12.50 8.93
C VAL A 379 -20.85 -12.68 7.92
N PRO A 380 -19.95 -11.69 7.76
CA PRO A 380 -19.03 -11.67 6.63
C PRO A 380 -17.85 -12.64 6.79
N LEU A 381 -17.49 -13.00 8.02
CA LEU A 381 -16.36 -13.90 8.29
C LEU A 381 -16.82 -15.36 8.46
N SER A 382 -16.08 -16.29 7.86
CA SER A 382 -16.31 -17.73 8.04
C SER A 382 -15.81 -18.26 9.38
N ASN A 383 -16.09 -19.54 9.66
CA ASN A 383 -15.31 -20.31 10.63
C ASN A 383 -13.82 -20.37 10.20
N SER A 384 -12.94 -20.65 11.16
CA SER A 384 -11.51 -20.81 10.91
C SER A 384 -11.14 -22.27 10.69
N LEU A 385 -10.33 -22.53 9.67
CA LEU A 385 -9.54 -23.76 9.54
C LEU A 385 -8.06 -23.45 9.73
N THR A 386 -7.24 -24.46 10.02
CA THR A 386 -5.83 -24.27 10.34
C THR A 386 -4.94 -24.88 9.27
N VAL A 387 -3.91 -24.14 8.85
CA VAL A 387 -2.75 -24.66 8.12
C VAL A 387 -1.60 -24.83 9.10
N THR A 388 -0.97 -25.99 9.11
CA THR A 388 0.26 -26.22 9.89
C THR A 388 1.48 -26.03 9.01
N ILE A 389 2.42 -25.20 9.46
CA ILE A 389 3.72 -24.97 8.82
C ILE A 389 4.73 -25.83 9.57
N GLY A 390 5.04 -26.97 8.96
CA GLY A 390 5.92 -27.98 9.52
C GLY A 390 7.33 -27.93 8.95
N ASN A 391 8.18 -28.71 9.59
CA ASN A 391 9.50 -29.05 9.09
C ASN A 391 9.41 -29.95 7.85
N PRO A 392 10.29 -29.82 6.84
CA PRO A 392 10.39 -30.83 5.80
C PRO A 392 10.68 -32.21 6.43
N PRO A 393 10.18 -33.32 5.83
CA PRO A 393 10.48 -34.66 6.32
C PRO A 393 11.96 -35.02 6.12
N VAL A 394 12.48 -35.97 6.91
CA VAL A 394 13.83 -36.53 6.73
C VAL A 394 13.92 -37.14 5.33
N PRO A 395 14.97 -36.83 4.53
CA PRO A 395 15.13 -37.42 3.20
C PRO A 395 15.36 -38.93 3.29
N THR A 396 14.93 -39.66 2.28
CA THR A 396 15.30 -41.08 2.12
C THR A 396 16.33 -41.19 1.01
N LEU A 397 17.36 -42.02 1.22
CA LEU A 397 18.34 -42.38 0.21
C LEU A 397 18.11 -43.85 -0.15
N ALA A 398 17.71 -44.12 -1.39
CA ALA A 398 17.23 -45.42 -1.84
C ALA A 398 18.26 -46.19 -2.67
N ALA A 399 19.02 -45.51 -3.55
CA ALA A 399 20.09 -46.16 -4.31
C ALA A 399 21.25 -45.21 -4.66
N LEU A 400 22.39 -45.84 -4.96
CA LEU A 400 23.56 -45.21 -5.57
C LEU A 400 23.80 -45.85 -6.94
N SER A 401 24.09 -45.05 -7.97
CA SER A 401 24.43 -45.56 -9.30
C SER A 401 25.61 -44.78 -9.89
N PRO A 402 26.77 -45.43 -10.10
CA PRO A 402 27.12 -46.77 -9.61
C PRO A 402 27.23 -46.82 -8.07
N ASN A 403 27.09 -48.00 -7.46
CA ASN A 403 27.32 -48.23 -6.02
C ASN A 403 28.72 -48.77 -5.69
N TYR A 404 29.63 -48.74 -6.66
CA TYR A 404 31.04 -49.09 -6.48
C TYR A 404 31.90 -48.33 -7.50
N GLY A 405 33.21 -48.26 -7.24
CA GLY A 405 34.17 -47.63 -8.14
C GLY A 405 35.61 -48.00 -7.81
N PRO A 406 36.56 -47.80 -8.74
CA PRO A 406 37.95 -48.12 -8.48
C PRO A 406 38.58 -47.11 -7.52
N MET A 407 39.52 -47.58 -6.70
CA MET A 407 40.34 -46.71 -5.86
C MET A 407 41.08 -45.65 -6.68
N ASN A 408 41.39 -44.52 -6.04
CA ASN A 408 42.17 -43.41 -6.60
C ASN A 408 41.63 -42.87 -7.94
N THR A 409 40.35 -43.10 -8.24
CA THR A 409 39.71 -42.67 -9.47
C THR A 409 38.48 -41.85 -9.15
N ALA A 410 38.36 -40.67 -9.76
CA ALA A 410 37.19 -39.85 -9.56
C ALA A 410 35.95 -40.53 -10.14
N THR A 411 34.87 -40.63 -9.35
CA THR A 411 33.67 -41.40 -9.73
C THR A 411 32.42 -40.52 -9.63
N ASN A 412 31.70 -40.36 -10.75
CA ASN A 412 30.41 -39.67 -10.73
C ASN A 412 29.33 -40.63 -10.26
N ILE A 413 28.54 -40.20 -9.28
CA ILE A 413 27.50 -41.01 -8.65
C ILE A 413 26.18 -40.25 -8.70
N THR A 414 25.14 -40.94 -9.14
CA THR A 414 23.75 -40.48 -9.02
C THR A 414 23.13 -41.14 -7.79
N LEU A 415 22.54 -40.33 -6.92
CA LEU A 415 21.83 -40.76 -5.74
C LEU A 415 20.33 -40.61 -6.00
N THR A 416 19.56 -41.68 -5.78
CA THR A 416 18.10 -41.64 -5.90
C THR A 416 17.44 -41.79 -4.54
N GLY A 417 16.33 -41.10 -4.33
CA GLY A 417 15.67 -41.04 -3.02
C GLY A 417 14.39 -40.21 -3.03
N THR A 418 13.97 -39.72 -1.87
CA THR A 418 12.84 -38.79 -1.73
C THR A 418 13.14 -37.71 -0.70
N GLY A 419 12.42 -36.58 -0.78
CA GLY A 419 12.57 -35.48 0.17
C GLY A 419 13.83 -34.64 -0.03
N PHE A 420 14.44 -34.71 -1.22
CA PHE A 420 15.55 -33.83 -1.58
C PHE A 420 15.04 -32.42 -1.90
N SER A 421 15.84 -31.42 -1.57
CA SER A 421 15.64 -30.03 -1.91
C SER A 421 16.93 -29.44 -2.50
N THR A 422 16.84 -28.22 -3.03
CA THR A 422 18.02 -27.49 -3.52
C THR A 422 19.07 -27.24 -2.44
N ALA A 423 18.70 -27.33 -1.16
CA ALA A 423 19.60 -27.21 -0.02
C ALA A 423 20.13 -28.57 0.48
N SER A 424 19.68 -29.70 -0.08
CA SER A 424 20.18 -31.02 0.31
C SER A 424 21.66 -31.18 -0.05
N THR A 425 22.40 -31.84 0.84
CA THR A 425 23.83 -32.06 0.72
C THR A 425 24.15 -33.54 0.88
N VAL A 426 25.10 -34.04 0.09
CA VAL A 426 25.57 -35.43 0.15
C VAL A 426 26.87 -35.46 0.94
N SER A 427 27.02 -36.46 1.81
CA SER A 427 28.26 -36.70 2.55
C SER A 427 28.79 -38.11 2.32
N LEU A 428 30.11 -38.24 2.27
CA LEU A 428 30.87 -39.49 2.24
C LEU A 428 31.62 -39.64 3.56
N ASN A 429 31.31 -40.67 4.35
CA ASN A 429 31.86 -40.87 5.70
C ASN A 429 31.76 -39.59 6.58
N GLY A 430 30.64 -38.87 6.46
CA GLY A 430 30.40 -37.61 7.17
C GLY A 430 31.08 -36.37 6.57
N THR A 431 31.93 -36.52 5.55
CA THR A 431 32.54 -35.38 4.84
C THR A 431 31.64 -34.95 3.69
N GLN A 432 31.21 -33.69 3.69
CA GLN A 432 30.33 -33.14 2.68
C GLN A 432 31.01 -33.07 1.30
N LEU A 433 30.27 -33.46 0.27
CA LEU A 433 30.65 -33.35 -1.13
C LEU A 433 29.91 -32.20 -1.81
N THR A 434 30.50 -31.65 -2.88
CA THR A 434 29.78 -30.75 -3.78
C THR A 434 28.61 -31.50 -4.40
N THR A 435 27.40 -31.04 -4.08
CA THR A 435 26.14 -31.70 -4.45
C THR A 435 25.43 -30.91 -5.53
N THR A 436 25.05 -31.60 -6.61
CA THR A 436 24.18 -31.06 -7.63
C THR A 436 22.76 -31.57 -7.40
N TYR A 437 21.81 -30.65 -7.20
CA TYR A 437 20.39 -30.98 -7.12
C TYR A 437 19.81 -31.13 -8.54
N ASN A 438 19.30 -32.31 -8.86
CA ASN A 438 18.63 -32.56 -10.14
C ASN A 438 17.11 -32.48 -10.00
N SER A 439 16.57 -33.13 -8.97
CA SER A 439 15.14 -33.15 -8.63
C SER A 439 14.93 -33.53 -7.17
N SER A 440 13.68 -33.49 -6.69
CA SER A 440 13.33 -33.91 -5.33
C SER A 440 13.57 -35.40 -5.04
N THR A 441 13.99 -36.17 -6.06
CA THR A 441 14.28 -37.59 -6.00
C THR A 441 15.66 -37.96 -6.56
N SER A 442 16.45 -37.00 -7.03
CA SER A 442 17.76 -37.24 -7.64
C SER A 442 18.79 -36.17 -7.29
N LEU A 443 19.95 -36.60 -6.83
CA LEU A 443 21.16 -35.79 -6.63
C LEU A 443 22.33 -36.40 -7.40
N SER A 444 23.30 -35.57 -7.79
CA SER A 444 24.55 -36.04 -8.38
C SER A 444 25.74 -35.46 -7.62
N VAL A 445 26.79 -36.28 -7.50
CA VAL A 445 28.08 -35.89 -6.90
C VAL A 445 29.24 -36.47 -7.69
N THR A 446 30.39 -35.82 -7.60
CA THR A 446 31.66 -36.41 -8.01
C THR A 446 32.46 -36.80 -6.77
N VAL A 447 32.64 -38.11 -6.62
CA VAL A 447 33.74 -38.83 -5.95
C VAL A 447 35.14 -38.26 -6.13
N PRO A 448 35.79 -37.44 -5.28
CA PRO A 448 37.18 -37.10 -5.53
C PRO A 448 38.07 -38.34 -5.40
N ALA A 449 39.04 -38.52 -6.31
CA ALA A 449 39.96 -39.67 -6.29
C ALA A 449 40.66 -39.87 -4.93
N SER A 450 41.05 -38.77 -4.28
CA SER A 450 41.69 -38.76 -2.96
C SER A 450 40.81 -39.33 -1.84
N SER A 451 39.49 -39.24 -2.00
CA SER A 451 38.52 -39.77 -1.03
C SER A 451 38.35 -41.29 -1.13
N LEU A 452 38.83 -41.92 -2.21
CA LEU A 452 38.78 -43.36 -2.47
C LEU A 452 40.19 -43.97 -2.43
N SER A 453 41.03 -43.54 -1.49
CA SER A 453 42.43 -43.96 -1.38
C SER A 453 42.63 -45.35 -0.78
N LEU A 454 41.59 -45.96 -0.20
CA LEU A 454 41.62 -47.29 0.40
C LEU A 454 40.51 -48.18 -0.19
N PRO A 455 40.71 -49.50 -0.26
CA PRO A 455 39.62 -50.41 -0.62
C PRO A 455 38.62 -50.53 0.53
N GLY A 456 37.35 -50.80 0.20
CA GLY A 456 36.32 -51.08 1.19
C GLY A 456 35.04 -50.26 1.03
N ASN A 457 34.19 -50.31 2.04
CA ASN A 457 32.87 -49.67 2.02
C ASN A 457 32.92 -48.25 2.60
N TYR A 458 32.35 -47.31 1.85
CA TYR A 458 32.15 -45.93 2.22
C TYR A 458 30.67 -45.65 2.44
N SER A 459 30.35 -44.85 3.45
CA SER A 459 28.96 -44.53 3.83
C SER A 459 28.51 -43.23 3.18
N PHE A 460 27.47 -43.31 2.35
CA PHE A 460 26.78 -42.16 1.79
C PHE A 460 25.55 -41.81 2.60
N THR A 461 25.39 -40.53 2.91
CA THR A 461 24.16 -39.98 3.49
C THR A 461 23.76 -38.71 2.77
N VAL A 462 22.46 -38.40 2.77
CA VAL A 462 21.94 -37.12 2.29
C VAL A 462 21.36 -36.36 3.48
N THR A 463 21.75 -35.11 3.65
CA THR A 463 21.22 -34.23 4.70
C THR A 463 20.46 -33.07 4.09
N THR A 464 19.20 -32.90 4.49
CA THR A 464 18.42 -31.68 4.23
C THR A 464 18.51 -30.79 5.48
N PRO A 465 19.03 -29.55 5.37
CA PRO A 465 19.31 -28.69 6.53
C PRO A 465 18.05 -28.13 7.20
N ALA A 466 18.23 -27.65 8.45
CA ALA A 466 17.21 -27.01 9.30
C ALA A 466 16.45 -25.87 8.58
N PRO A 467 15.18 -25.53 8.94
CA PRO A 467 14.52 -25.80 10.24
C PRO A 467 13.97 -27.23 10.41
N GLY A 468 13.90 -28.02 9.33
CA GLY A 468 13.53 -29.44 9.35
C GLY A 468 14.44 -30.30 8.50
N GLY A 469 13.94 -31.44 8.04
CA GLY A 469 14.74 -32.44 7.32
C GLY A 469 15.49 -33.33 8.30
N GLY A 470 16.77 -33.54 8.04
CA GLY A 470 17.61 -34.50 8.76
C GLY A 470 18.53 -35.24 7.81
N THR A 471 19.24 -36.23 8.36
CA THR A 471 20.13 -37.10 7.59
C THR A 471 19.39 -38.39 7.24
N SER A 472 19.47 -38.79 5.98
CA SER A 472 18.92 -40.07 5.51
C SER A 472 19.58 -41.26 6.20
N GLY A 473 18.99 -42.46 6.03
CA GLY A 473 19.74 -43.70 6.20
C GLY A 473 20.97 -43.73 5.27
N SER A 474 21.99 -44.50 5.66
CA SER A 474 23.22 -44.62 4.88
C SER A 474 23.16 -45.72 3.83
N LEU A 475 23.75 -45.48 2.66
CA LEU A 475 24.04 -46.52 1.67
C LEU A 475 25.54 -46.72 1.51
N ALA A 476 25.94 -47.97 1.29
CA ALA A 476 27.33 -48.33 1.06
C ALA A 476 27.74 -48.12 -0.39
N PHE A 477 28.93 -47.53 -0.59
CA PHE A 477 29.65 -47.48 -1.84
C PHE A 477 30.96 -48.25 -1.71
N SER A 478 31.23 -49.21 -2.59
CA SER A 478 32.42 -50.06 -2.48
C SER A 478 33.56 -49.55 -3.38
N ALA A 479 34.68 -49.15 -2.78
CA ALA A 479 35.91 -48.92 -3.51
C ALA A 479 36.67 -50.24 -3.71
N TYR A 480 37.02 -50.58 -4.95
CA TYR A 480 37.75 -51.80 -5.28
C TYR A 480 39.14 -51.52 -5.84
N ILE A 481 40.04 -52.49 -5.72
CA ILE A 481 41.37 -52.45 -6.31
C ILE A 481 41.23 -52.81 -7.81
N PRO A 482 41.57 -51.91 -8.75
CA PRO A 482 41.41 -52.18 -10.18
C PRO A 482 42.50 -53.10 -10.73
N LEU A 483 42.50 -54.36 -10.29
CA LEU A 483 43.47 -55.39 -10.68
C LEU A 483 42.76 -56.53 -11.44
N VAL A 484 43.01 -56.62 -12.74
CA VAL A 484 42.57 -57.76 -13.56
C VAL A 484 43.36 -58.99 -13.14
N ASN A 485 42.68 -60.06 -12.74
CA ASN A 485 43.28 -61.30 -12.27
C ASN A 485 42.42 -62.52 -12.63
N ASN A 486 43.04 -63.70 -12.67
CA ASN A 486 42.37 -64.97 -12.94
C ASN A 486 42.00 -65.74 -11.67
N SER A 487 42.77 -65.55 -10.60
CA SER A 487 42.56 -66.20 -9.31
C SER A 487 43.26 -65.41 -8.20
N THR A 488 42.78 -65.56 -6.98
CA THR A 488 43.36 -64.96 -5.78
C THR A 488 43.41 -65.98 -4.65
N VAL A 489 44.44 -65.91 -3.80
CA VAL A 489 44.53 -66.66 -2.54
C VAL A 489 45.02 -65.74 -1.43
N TYR A 490 44.40 -65.83 -0.25
CA TYR A 490 44.87 -65.11 0.94
C TYR A 490 45.96 -65.92 1.65
N ASN A 491 47.09 -65.28 1.93
CA ASN A 491 48.16 -65.85 2.73
C ASN A 491 48.06 -65.35 4.18
N PRO A 492 47.65 -66.19 5.14
CA PRO A 492 47.58 -65.78 6.53
C PRO A 492 48.95 -65.54 7.17
N ALA A 493 50.05 -66.03 6.57
CA ALA A 493 51.39 -65.86 7.13
C ALA A 493 51.92 -64.41 6.98
N ASP A 494 51.57 -63.72 5.89
CA ASP A 494 51.97 -62.34 5.63
C ASP A 494 50.80 -61.34 5.54
N GLY A 495 49.55 -61.83 5.60
CA GLY A 495 48.34 -61.02 5.51
C GLY A 495 48.06 -60.46 4.11
N LEU A 496 48.72 -60.97 3.07
CA LEU A 496 48.56 -60.50 1.69
C LEU A 496 47.63 -61.41 0.88
N ILE A 497 47.02 -60.85 -0.15
CA ILE A 497 46.31 -61.61 -1.19
C ILE A 497 47.25 -61.77 -2.38
N TYR A 498 47.52 -62.99 -2.81
CA TYR A 498 48.28 -63.25 -4.03
C TYR A 498 47.32 -63.44 -5.19
N ALA A 499 47.54 -62.74 -6.28
CA ALA A 499 46.71 -62.76 -7.49
C ALA A 499 47.52 -63.23 -8.70
N SER A 500 46.93 -64.09 -9.51
CA SER A 500 47.48 -64.50 -10.82
C SER A 500 47.02 -63.53 -11.89
N ILE A 501 47.97 -62.97 -12.64
CA ILE A 501 47.70 -61.93 -13.62
C ILE A 501 47.82 -62.50 -15.05
N PRO A 502 46.75 -62.45 -15.87
CA PRO A 502 46.76 -62.99 -17.23
C PRO A 502 47.75 -62.26 -18.13
N GLY A 503 48.09 -62.88 -19.26
CA GLY A 503 48.97 -62.28 -20.26
C GLY A 503 48.38 -61.06 -20.98
N SER A 504 47.06 -60.88 -20.88
CA SER A 504 46.33 -59.73 -21.43
C SER A 504 46.61 -58.41 -20.68
N VAL A 505 47.14 -58.46 -19.45
CA VAL A 505 47.55 -57.25 -18.72
C VAL A 505 48.94 -56.83 -19.18
N ALA A 506 49.11 -55.54 -19.49
CA ALA A 506 50.39 -55.01 -19.95
C ALA A 506 51.51 -55.16 -18.90
N ALA A 507 52.76 -55.10 -19.37
CA ALA A 507 53.94 -55.06 -18.49
C ALA A 507 53.84 -53.86 -17.51
N PRO A 508 54.32 -54.00 -16.27
CA PRO A 508 55.10 -55.14 -15.75
C PRO A 508 54.25 -56.27 -15.13
N LEU A 509 52.92 -56.16 -15.10
CA LEU A 509 52.07 -57.08 -14.32
C LEU A 509 51.70 -58.37 -15.06
N GLY A 510 51.60 -58.36 -16.39
CA GLY A 510 51.19 -59.53 -17.17
C GLY A 510 52.03 -60.78 -16.90
N ASN A 511 51.41 -61.96 -17.03
CA ASN A 511 52.09 -63.26 -16.89
C ASN A 511 52.81 -63.47 -15.55
N SER A 512 52.28 -62.86 -14.48
CA SER A 512 52.92 -62.82 -13.17
C SER A 512 51.96 -63.23 -12.05
N VAL A 513 52.54 -63.53 -10.89
CA VAL A 513 51.83 -63.47 -9.60
C VAL A 513 52.21 -62.17 -8.91
N VAL A 514 51.23 -61.47 -8.34
CA VAL A 514 51.46 -60.27 -7.53
C VAL A 514 50.83 -60.40 -6.15
N SER A 515 51.48 -59.86 -5.14
CA SER A 515 50.88 -59.69 -3.81
C SER A 515 50.04 -58.41 -3.77
N VAL A 516 48.96 -58.41 -3.01
CA VAL A 516 48.04 -57.28 -2.81
C VAL A 516 47.82 -57.13 -1.33
N ASN A 517 48.10 -55.95 -0.78
CA ASN A 517 47.78 -55.64 0.61
C ASN A 517 46.28 -55.34 0.72
N PRO A 518 45.46 -56.16 1.42
CA PRO A 518 44.02 -55.98 1.46
C PRO A 518 43.57 -54.73 2.23
N ALA A 519 44.41 -54.16 3.10
CA ALA A 519 44.08 -52.96 3.87
C ALA A 519 44.36 -51.66 3.11
N THR A 520 45.41 -51.63 2.29
CA THR A 520 45.84 -50.41 1.58
C THR A 520 45.58 -50.45 0.08
N GLY A 521 45.31 -51.64 -0.48
CA GLY A 521 45.23 -51.88 -1.91
C GLY A 521 46.57 -51.81 -2.65
N ALA A 522 47.70 -51.71 -1.93
CA ALA A 522 49.02 -51.67 -2.53
C ALA A 522 49.36 -52.98 -3.28
N ILE A 523 49.76 -52.85 -4.54
CA ILE A 523 50.20 -53.97 -5.38
C ILE A 523 51.72 -54.12 -5.25
N GLY A 524 52.17 -55.32 -4.91
CA GLY A 524 53.59 -55.65 -4.77
C GLY A 524 54.29 -55.89 -6.11
N THR A 525 55.60 -56.13 -6.04
CA THR A 525 56.42 -56.42 -7.21
C THR A 525 55.96 -57.71 -7.89
N PRO A 526 55.71 -57.71 -9.23
CA PRO A 526 55.29 -58.90 -9.94
C PRO A 526 56.40 -59.96 -10.02
N ILE A 527 56.04 -61.22 -9.77
CA ILE A 527 56.89 -62.39 -9.99
C ILE A 527 56.44 -63.00 -11.31
N PHE A 528 57.26 -62.90 -12.35
CA PHE A 528 56.95 -63.53 -13.63
C PHE A 528 56.94 -65.06 -13.48
N VAL A 529 55.80 -65.70 -13.78
CA VAL A 529 55.62 -67.14 -13.57
C VAL A 529 55.45 -67.90 -14.88
N GLY A 530 55.09 -67.25 -15.97
CA GLY A 530 54.90 -67.90 -17.29
C GLY A 530 53.58 -67.50 -17.94
N SER A 531 53.31 -68.03 -19.13
CA SER A 531 52.18 -67.62 -19.95
C SER A 531 50.83 -68.05 -19.36
N GLU A 532 49.89 -67.11 -19.26
CA GLU A 532 48.52 -67.28 -18.74
C GLU A 532 48.45 -67.97 -17.37
N PRO A 533 48.94 -67.33 -16.29
CA PRO A 533 48.80 -67.82 -14.93
C PRO A 533 47.33 -67.87 -14.51
N ASN A 534 46.88 -69.00 -13.96
CA ASN A 534 45.46 -69.21 -13.64
C ASN A 534 45.23 -69.54 -12.15
N LYS A 535 45.14 -70.82 -11.77
CA LYS A 535 44.83 -71.32 -10.44
C LYS A 535 46.02 -71.17 -9.52
N LEU A 536 45.71 -70.91 -8.26
CA LEU A 536 46.67 -70.71 -7.19
C LEU A 536 46.41 -71.71 -6.08
N ALA A 537 47.46 -72.27 -5.49
CA ALA A 537 47.38 -73.03 -4.25
C ALA A 537 48.54 -72.70 -3.32
N LEU A 538 48.21 -72.17 -2.14
CA LEU A 538 49.18 -71.78 -1.12
C LEU A 538 49.55 -72.99 -0.26
N THR A 539 50.83 -73.16 0.06
CA THR A 539 51.28 -74.15 1.05
C THR A 539 50.85 -73.75 2.46
N ALA A 540 50.69 -74.72 3.35
CA ALA A 540 50.19 -74.48 4.71
C ALA A 540 51.09 -73.55 5.55
N ASP A 541 52.38 -73.47 5.24
CA ASP A 541 53.35 -72.55 5.87
C ASP A 541 53.33 -71.13 5.27
N GLY A 542 52.60 -70.91 4.17
CA GLY A 542 52.50 -69.63 3.49
C GLY A 542 53.77 -69.20 2.72
N HIS A 543 54.80 -70.05 2.62
CA HIS A 543 56.05 -69.69 1.96
C HIS A 543 56.05 -69.96 0.45
N TYR A 544 55.24 -70.92 -0.02
CA TYR A 544 55.21 -71.29 -1.42
C TYR A 544 53.81 -71.22 -2.02
N LEU A 545 53.78 -70.88 -3.29
CA LEU A 545 52.56 -70.81 -4.09
C LEU A 545 52.71 -71.67 -5.33
N TRP A 546 51.79 -72.59 -5.53
CA TRP A 546 51.66 -73.34 -6.77
C TRP A 546 50.76 -72.59 -7.74
N VAL A 547 51.22 -72.42 -8.97
CA VAL A 547 50.57 -71.63 -10.01
C VAL A 547 50.37 -72.49 -11.24
N GLY A 548 49.13 -72.61 -11.72
CA GLY A 548 48.85 -73.23 -13.01
C GLY A 548 49.12 -72.25 -14.14
N LEU A 549 49.65 -72.74 -15.25
CA LEU A 549 50.02 -71.96 -16.43
C LEU A 549 49.30 -72.57 -17.64
N ASP A 550 48.25 -71.91 -18.12
CA ASP A 550 47.46 -72.42 -19.25
C ASP A 550 48.21 -72.29 -20.58
N GLY A 551 49.02 -71.25 -20.74
CA GLY A 551 49.77 -71.02 -21.98
C GLY A 551 50.90 -72.02 -22.22
N SER A 552 51.38 -72.69 -21.16
CA SER A 552 52.42 -73.73 -21.26
C SER A 552 51.95 -75.10 -20.76
N SER A 553 50.67 -75.24 -20.41
CA SER A 553 50.08 -76.46 -19.81
C SER A 553 50.97 -77.05 -18.71
N ALA A 554 51.34 -76.21 -17.74
CA ALA A 554 52.32 -76.51 -16.72
C ALA A 554 51.87 -76.04 -15.33
N VAL A 555 52.56 -76.52 -14.31
CA VAL A 555 52.46 -75.98 -12.95
C VAL A 555 53.83 -75.49 -12.52
N ARG A 556 53.84 -74.34 -11.84
CA ARG A 556 55.04 -73.69 -11.34
C ARG A 556 54.95 -73.43 -9.85
N LYS A 557 56.03 -73.75 -9.14
CA LYS A 557 56.25 -73.37 -7.74
C LYS A 557 56.80 -71.95 -7.70
N VAL A 558 56.30 -71.13 -6.80
CA VAL A 558 56.82 -69.80 -6.51
C VAL A 558 57.23 -69.75 -5.05
N ASP A 559 58.43 -69.24 -4.79
CA ASP A 559 58.89 -68.92 -3.44
C ASP A 559 58.48 -67.49 -3.13
N LEU A 560 57.54 -67.32 -2.20
CA LEU A 560 56.98 -66.03 -1.82
C LEU A 560 57.94 -65.23 -0.93
N VAL A 561 58.85 -65.89 -0.22
CA VAL A 561 59.85 -65.26 0.65
C VAL A 561 61.00 -64.71 -0.19
N ALA A 562 61.53 -65.53 -1.10
CA ALA A 562 62.58 -65.13 -2.04
C ALA A 562 62.04 -64.26 -3.19
N LYS A 563 60.72 -64.24 -3.40
CA LYS A 563 60.03 -63.57 -4.52
C LYS A 563 60.52 -64.03 -5.89
N THR A 564 60.75 -65.33 -6.03
CA THR A 564 61.28 -65.93 -7.26
C THR A 564 60.41 -67.07 -7.76
N ALA A 565 60.26 -67.16 -9.08
CA ALA A 565 59.67 -68.34 -9.70
C ALA A 565 60.66 -69.51 -9.65
N GLY A 566 60.23 -70.62 -9.08
CA GLY A 566 61.02 -71.84 -8.91
C GLY A 566 60.67 -72.92 -9.94
N LEU A 567 60.68 -74.16 -9.47
CA LEU A 567 60.43 -75.38 -10.25
C LEU A 567 59.17 -75.25 -11.11
N THR A 568 59.28 -75.60 -12.39
CA THR A 568 58.16 -75.72 -13.32
C THR A 568 58.14 -77.12 -13.92
N PHE A 569 56.97 -77.71 -14.11
CA PHE A 569 56.80 -79.01 -14.74
C PHE A 569 55.54 -79.05 -15.61
N SER A 570 55.62 -79.76 -16.73
CA SER A 570 54.50 -79.92 -17.65
C SER A 570 53.47 -80.91 -17.10
N LEU A 571 52.20 -80.63 -17.37
CA LEU A 571 51.11 -81.54 -17.04
C LEU A 571 51.03 -82.68 -18.07
N PRO A 572 50.56 -83.87 -17.67
CA PRO A 572 50.47 -85.02 -18.55
C PRO A 572 49.47 -84.78 -19.67
N LEU A 573 49.58 -85.58 -20.71
CA LEU A 573 48.62 -85.60 -21.79
C LEU A 573 47.38 -86.38 -21.34
N VAL A 574 46.18 -85.88 -21.68
CA VAL A 574 44.91 -86.38 -21.13
C VAL A 574 43.95 -86.99 -22.15
N ASN A 575 44.31 -86.98 -23.45
CA ASN A 575 43.51 -87.59 -24.51
C ASN A 575 44.28 -88.75 -25.17
N SER A 576 43.65 -89.92 -25.31
CA SER A 576 44.17 -91.01 -26.15
C SER A 576 43.69 -90.84 -27.60
N GLY A 577 44.44 -90.09 -28.42
CA GLY A 577 44.12 -89.85 -29.85
C GLY A 577 45.15 -88.97 -30.58
N ILE A 578 44.90 -88.68 -31.88
CA ILE A 578 45.80 -87.92 -32.77
C ILE A 578 46.07 -86.48 -32.28
N TYR A 579 45.13 -85.89 -31.52
CA TYR A 579 45.28 -84.59 -30.88
C TYR A 579 45.62 -84.78 -29.39
N ASN A 580 46.88 -85.13 -29.13
CA ASN A 580 47.38 -85.42 -27.79
C ASN A 580 47.75 -84.11 -27.05
N SER A 581 46.74 -83.30 -26.73
CA SER A 581 46.94 -82.02 -26.06
C SER A 581 47.31 -82.22 -24.59
N PRO A 582 48.31 -81.47 -24.07
CA PRO A 582 48.62 -81.46 -22.64
C PRO A 582 47.45 -80.92 -21.82
N ALA A 583 47.32 -81.42 -20.59
CA ALA A 583 46.27 -80.98 -19.67
C ALA A 583 46.54 -79.57 -19.14
N ASN A 584 45.47 -78.89 -18.71
CA ASN A 584 45.57 -77.66 -17.93
C ASN A 584 45.16 -77.91 -16.48
N ALA A 585 45.60 -77.05 -15.58
CA ALA A 585 45.24 -77.10 -14.18
C ALA A 585 43.86 -76.46 -13.96
N GLN A 586 42.82 -77.28 -13.80
CA GLN A 586 41.47 -76.81 -13.48
C GLN A 586 41.36 -76.36 -12.01
N ALA A 587 42.09 -77.03 -11.12
CA ALA A 587 42.23 -76.66 -9.71
C ALA A 587 43.57 -77.15 -9.19
N LEU A 588 44.09 -76.45 -8.17
CA LEU A 588 45.30 -76.82 -7.45
C LEU A 588 45.00 -76.91 -5.95
N ALA A 589 45.65 -77.84 -5.27
CA ALA A 589 45.71 -77.88 -3.82
C ALA A 589 47.11 -78.28 -3.37
N ALA A 590 47.76 -77.45 -2.56
CA ALA A 590 49.02 -77.82 -1.93
C ALA A 590 48.77 -78.95 -0.92
N LEU A 591 49.64 -79.95 -0.87
CA LEU A 591 49.46 -81.06 0.06
C LEU A 591 49.81 -80.60 1.50
N PRO A 592 48.93 -80.79 2.50
CA PRO A 592 49.23 -80.38 3.87
C PRO A 592 50.51 -81.03 4.40
N GLY A 593 51.39 -80.22 4.99
CA GLY A 593 52.67 -80.69 5.56
C GLY A 593 53.76 -81.03 4.54
N ALA A 594 53.50 -80.93 3.23
CA ALA A 594 54.48 -81.20 2.18
C ALA A 594 54.58 -80.01 1.20
N THR A 595 55.57 -79.15 1.42
CA THR A 595 55.75 -77.90 0.66
C THR A 595 56.16 -78.12 -0.80
N ASP A 596 56.68 -79.29 -1.15
CA ASP A 596 57.08 -79.69 -2.51
C ASP A 596 56.02 -80.53 -3.24
N SER A 597 54.83 -80.69 -2.67
CA SER A 597 53.78 -81.53 -3.24
C SER A 597 52.51 -80.74 -3.57
N VAL A 598 51.93 -81.02 -4.74
CA VAL A 598 50.69 -80.38 -5.20
C VAL A 598 49.77 -81.39 -5.87
N VAL A 599 48.48 -81.28 -5.57
CA VAL A 599 47.40 -81.98 -6.24
C VAL A 599 46.88 -81.10 -7.36
N VAL A 600 46.80 -81.65 -8.56
CA VAL A 600 46.31 -80.98 -9.76
C VAL A 600 45.07 -81.71 -10.26
N ALA A 601 43.94 -80.98 -10.35
CA ALA A 601 42.80 -81.44 -11.13
C ALA A 601 43.05 -81.12 -12.60
N LEU A 602 43.12 -82.16 -13.41
CA LEU A 602 43.46 -82.06 -14.83
C LEU A 602 42.19 -81.84 -15.66
N SER A 603 42.24 -80.87 -16.57
CA SER A 603 41.23 -80.68 -17.62
C SER A 603 41.85 -80.78 -19.01
N ASN A 604 41.05 -81.16 -20.00
CA ASN A 604 41.44 -81.03 -21.40
C ASN A 604 41.53 -79.53 -21.82
N SER A 605 41.95 -79.28 -23.06
CA SER A 605 42.20 -77.93 -23.59
C SER A 605 40.96 -77.02 -23.65
N ASP A 606 39.74 -77.55 -23.49
CA ASP A 606 38.50 -76.74 -23.41
C ASP A 606 38.15 -76.30 -21.98
N LEU A 607 38.91 -76.75 -20.95
CA LEU A 607 38.72 -76.45 -19.52
C LEU A 607 37.38 -76.90 -18.91
N THR A 608 36.51 -77.57 -19.67
CA THR A 608 35.15 -77.96 -19.25
C THR A 608 35.02 -79.41 -18.81
N THR A 609 35.88 -80.31 -19.28
CA THR A 609 35.84 -81.73 -18.87
C THR A 609 37.00 -82.08 -17.93
N ARG A 610 36.66 -82.48 -16.71
CA ARG A 610 37.61 -83.02 -15.73
C ARG A 610 38.02 -84.43 -16.15
N VAL A 611 39.30 -84.63 -16.36
CA VAL A 611 39.86 -85.88 -16.93
C VAL A 611 40.68 -86.70 -15.93
N GLY A 612 41.05 -86.14 -14.76
CA GLY A 612 41.67 -86.91 -13.68
C GLY A 612 42.22 -86.05 -12.54
N LEU A 613 42.80 -86.71 -11.53
CA LEU A 613 43.62 -86.08 -10.50
C LEU A 613 45.05 -86.61 -10.57
N ALA A 614 46.01 -85.71 -10.45
CA ALA A 614 47.42 -86.04 -10.36
C ALA A 614 48.03 -85.41 -9.10
N ILE A 615 48.86 -86.17 -8.40
CA ILE A 615 49.69 -85.64 -7.31
C ILE A 615 51.12 -85.60 -7.81
N PHE A 616 51.77 -84.45 -7.67
CA PHE A 616 53.17 -84.26 -8.01
C PHE A 616 53.97 -84.04 -6.74
N ASP A 617 55.10 -84.72 -6.60
CA ASP A 617 56.11 -84.48 -5.58
C ASP A 617 57.38 -83.97 -6.26
N SER A 618 57.85 -82.78 -5.88
CA SER A 618 59.02 -82.14 -6.50
C SER A 618 58.96 -82.13 -8.05
N GLY A 619 57.75 -81.93 -8.59
CA GLY A 619 57.48 -81.89 -10.03
C GLY A 619 57.38 -83.25 -10.73
N VAL A 620 57.48 -84.36 -10.00
CA VAL A 620 57.32 -85.72 -10.52
C VAL A 620 55.94 -86.27 -10.15
N MET A 621 55.17 -86.72 -11.13
CA MET A 621 53.84 -87.31 -10.91
C MET A 621 53.95 -88.65 -10.16
N ARG A 622 53.17 -88.85 -9.10
CA ARG A 622 53.08 -90.13 -8.37
C ARG A 622 52.53 -91.23 -9.29
N THR A 623 53.10 -92.42 -9.23
CA THR A 623 52.55 -93.61 -9.87
C THR A 623 51.27 -94.04 -9.14
N ASN A 624 50.13 -94.10 -9.86
CA ASN A 624 48.78 -94.55 -9.40
C ASN A 624 47.76 -93.48 -8.94
N THR A 625 47.92 -92.21 -9.30
CA THR A 625 46.83 -91.23 -9.16
C THR A 625 45.89 -91.34 -10.37
N ARG A 626 44.61 -91.68 -10.17
CA ARG A 626 43.57 -91.70 -11.22
C ARG A 626 42.70 -90.44 -11.15
#